data_AF-A0A0B6TE59-F1
#
_entry.id   AF-A0A0B6TE59-F1
#
_cell.length_a   1.000
_cell.length_b   1.000
_cell.length_c   1.000
_cell.angle_alpha   90.00
_cell.angle_beta   90.00
_cell.angle_gamma   90.00
#
_symmetry.space_group_name_H-M   'P 1'
#
loop_
_entity.id
_entity.type
_entity.pdbx_description
1 polymer ?
#
loop_
_entity_poly.entity_id
_entity_poly.type
_entity_poly.pdbx_seq_one_letter_code
_entity_poly.pdbx_strand_id
1 'polypeptide(L)'
;MQKPFEDLSREFAASIADVVDAHAGTFDGQKVTGLALCPADDHLVPYLGVVFAGDTDDPDAPIEEVYGQWSPEESGEEISNERLDAASNSTNDLASAWPEEGWASFGPLLRQALVEALGAPAVREALTRNGWDPFLYLFLAGEGVVDGESLPVLNPGRQADPDYRALERLTGV
;
A
#
# COMPACT_ATOMS: atom_id res chain seq x y z
N MET A 1 -24.06 1.63 4.39
CA MET A 1 -23.63 0.94 3.16
C MET A 1 -22.19 0.47 3.33
N GLN A 2 -21.94 -0.51 4.22
CA GLN A 2 -20.58 -0.96 4.56
C GLN A 2 -20.16 -2.22 3.77
N LYS A 3 -21.14 -3.06 3.41
CA LYS A 3 -20.94 -4.30 2.66
C LYS A 3 -20.13 -4.17 1.36
N PRO A 4 -20.30 -3.13 0.51
CA PRO A 4 -19.48 -3.00 -0.71
C PRO A 4 -17.99 -2.86 -0.41
N PHE A 5 -17.63 -2.13 0.65
CA PHE A 5 -16.24 -1.95 1.07
C PHE A 5 -15.66 -3.18 1.76
N GLU A 6 -16.48 -3.94 2.50
CA GLU A 6 -16.06 -5.22 3.09
C GLU A 6 -15.77 -6.27 2.01
N ASP A 7 -16.60 -6.32 0.96
CA ASP A 7 -16.41 -7.23 -0.17
C ASP A 7 -15.18 -6.79 -1.00
N LEU A 8 -15.00 -5.48 -1.22
CA LEU A 8 -13.82 -4.91 -1.86
C LEU A 8 -12.53 -5.23 -1.10
N SER A 9 -12.51 -4.97 0.21
CA SER A 9 -11.36 -5.24 1.09
C SER A 9 -10.94 -6.71 1.03
N ARG A 10 -11.92 -7.62 1.06
CA ARG A 10 -11.67 -9.06 0.96
C ARG A 10 -11.08 -9.47 -0.38
N GLU A 11 -11.57 -8.88 -1.47
CA GLU A 11 -11.08 -9.19 -2.81
C GLU A 11 -9.67 -8.64 -3.04
N PHE A 12 -9.38 -7.43 -2.56
CA PHE A 12 -8.02 -6.89 -2.55
C PHE A 12 -7.08 -7.76 -1.72
N ALA A 13 -7.45 -8.13 -0.49
CA ALA A 13 -6.61 -8.95 0.38
C ALA A 13 -6.22 -10.29 -0.28
N ALA A 14 -7.20 -10.96 -0.90
CA ALA A 14 -6.95 -12.22 -1.61
C ALA A 14 -6.08 -12.00 -2.84
N SER A 15 -6.34 -10.95 -3.63
CA SER A 15 -5.57 -10.65 -4.84
C SER A 15 -4.14 -10.25 -4.53
N ILE A 16 -3.91 -9.42 -3.50
CA ILE A 16 -2.57 -9.03 -3.05
C ILE A 16 -1.78 -10.27 -2.60
N ALA A 17 -2.40 -11.17 -1.82
CA ALA A 17 -1.75 -12.41 -1.41
C ALA A 17 -1.34 -13.26 -2.63
N ASP A 18 -2.24 -13.39 -3.62
CA ASP A 18 -1.95 -14.10 -4.87
C ASP A 18 -0.80 -13.44 -5.67
N VAL A 19 -0.74 -12.10 -5.73
CA VAL A 19 0.35 -11.37 -6.39
C VAL A 19 1.67 -11.59 -5.67
N VAL A 20 1.70 -11.51 -4.33
CA VAL A 20 2.91 -11.77 -3.53
C VAL A 20 3.44 -13.18 -3.77
N ASP A 21 2.55 -14.19 -3.77
CA ASP A 21 2.94 -15.58 -4.07
C ASP A 21 3.43 -15.74 -5.51
N ALA A 22 2.81 -15.05 -6.48
CA ALA A 22 3.21 -15.12 -7.89
C ALA A 22 4.58 -14.47 -8.16
N HIS A 23 4.98 -13.47 -7.36
CA HIS A 23 6.26 -12.77 -7.48
C HIS A 23 7.34 -13.32 -6.54
N ALA A 24 7.08 -14.47 -5.90
CA ALA A 24 8.06 -15.18 -5.09
C ALA A 24 9.30 -15.54 -5.93
N GLY A 25 10.46 -14.99 -5.56
CA GLY A 25 11.73 -15.22 -6.26
C GLY A 25 11.93 -14.37 -7.52
N THR A 26 11.00 -13.47 -7.87
CA THR A 26 11.20 -12.51 -8.97
C THR A 26 12.30 -11.50 -8.64
N PHE A 27 12.44 -11.15 -7.36
CA PHE A 27 13.38 -10.14 -6.86
C PHE A 27 14.66 -10.74 -6.27
N ASP A 28 15.15 -11.84 -6.83
CA ASP A 28 16.33 -12.56 -6.32
C ASP A 28 17.54 -11.62 -6.14
N GLY A 29 17.92 -11.41 -4.88
CA GLY A 29 19.04 -10.55 -4.47
C GLY A 29 18.67 -9.13 -4.04
N GLN A 30 17.43 -8.67 -4.29
CA GLN A 30 16.92 -7.40 -3.79
C GLN A 30 16.07 -7.61 -2.53
N LYS A 31 16.38 -6.86 -1.48
CA LYS A 31 15.57 -6.88 -0.25
C LYS A 31 14.35 -5.99 -0.45
N VAL A 32 13.17 -6.60 -0.40
CA VAL A 32 11.89 -5.87 -0.33
C VAL A 32 11.77 -5.22 1.05
N THR A 33 11.71 -3.89 1.08
CA THR A 33 11.62 -3.08 2.31
C THR A 33 10.25 -2.47 2.51
N GLY A 34 9.50 -2.23 1.42
CA GLY A 34 8.16 -1.66 1.47
C GLY A 34 7.20 -2.40 0.55
N LEU A 35 5.92 -2.39 0.93
CA LEU A 35 4.80 -2.79 0.08
C LEU A 35 3.69 -1.77 0.26
N ALA A 36 3.35 -1.08 -0.81
CA ALA A 36 2.44 0.05 -0.80
C ALA A 36 1.21 -0.21 -1.68
N LEU A 37 0.02 0.10 -1.17
CA LEU A 37 -1.13 0.35 -2.05
C LEU A 37 -1.15 1.84 -2.38
N CYS A 38 -1.19 2.14 -3.67
CA CYS A 38 -1.06 3.49 -4.19
C CYS A 38 -2.39 3.91 -4.83
N PRO A 39 -3.35 4.47 -4.08
CA PRO A 39 -4.53 5.07 -4.69
C PRO A 39 -4.08 6.26 -5.55
N ALA A 40 -4.41 6.23 -6.85
CA ALA A 40 -4.20 7.37 -7.75
C ALA A 40 -5.02 8.61 -7.30
N ASP A 41 -4.70 9.79 -7.84
CA ASP A 41 -5.21 11.11 -7.41
C ASP A 41 -6.74 11.25 -7.40
N ASP A 42 -7.43 10.52 -8.29
CA ASP A 42 -8.90 10.50 -8.33
C ASP A 42 -9.52 9.38 -7.45
N HIS A 43 -8.68 8.57 -6.79
CA HIS A 43 -9.01 7.48 -5.86
C HIS A 43 -9.61 6.20 -6.46
N LEU A 44 -9.40 5.91 -7.76
CA LEU A 44 -10.25 4.90 -8.42
C LEU A 44 -9.55 3.67 -9.00
N VAL A 45 -8.23 3.63 -9.01
CA VAL A 45 -7.50 2.42 -9.42
C VAL A 45 -6.22 2.32 -8.59
N PRO A 46 -6.30 1.78 -7.37
CA PRO A 46 -5.09 1.53 -6.58
C PRO A 46 -4.20 0.52 -7.28
N TYR A 47 -2.90 0.75 -7.32
CA TYR A 47 -1.93 -0.28 -7.72
C TYR A 47 -1.10 -0.75 -6.52
N LEU A 48 -0.46 -1.92 -6.64
CA LEU A 48 0.41 -2.46 -5.60
C LEU A 48 1.87 -2.24 -6.00
N GLY A 49 2.58 -1.42 -5.24
CA GLY A 49 3.99 -1.14 -5.43
C GLY A 49 4.85 -1.89 -4.42
N VAL A 50 5.93 -2.50 -4.88
CA VAL A 50 7.01 -3.01 -4.04
C VAL A 50 8.12 -1.98 -4.00
N VAL A 51 8.69 -1.73 -2.82
CA VAL A 51 9.87 -0.87 -2.65
C VAL A 51 11.05 -1.72 -2.20
N PHE A 52 12.20 -1.47 -2.82
CA PHE A 52 13.46 -2.15 -2.51
C PHE A 52 14.33 -1.31 -1.56
N ALA A 53 15.26 -1.97 -0.88
CA ALA A 53 16.23 -1.29 -0.03
C ALA A 53 17.04 -0.28 -0.85
N GLY A 54 16.99 0.99 -0.44
CA GLY A 54 17.90 2.04 -0.92
C GLY A 54 19.26 1.97 -0.23
N ASP A 55 20.21 2.78 -0.71
CA ASP A 55 21.58 2.87 -0.17
C ASP A 55 21.71 3.85 1.01
N THR A 56 20.63 4.56 1.38
CA THR A 56 20.67 5.63 2.37
C THR A 56 20.32 5.11 3.77
N ASP A 57 21.36 4.81 4.54
CA ASP A 57 21.26 4.44 5.98
C ASP A 57 21.16 5.67 6.92
N ASP A 58 21.08 6.89 6.37
CA ASP A 58 21.05 8.14 7.15
C ASP A 58 19.62 8.52 7.57
N PRO A 59 19.26 8.41 8.86
CA PRO A 59 17.93 8.79 9.34
C PRO A 59 17.64 10.29 9.20
N ASP A 60 18.68 11.11 9.02
CA ASP A 60 18.60 12.57 8.85
C ASP A 60 18.75 13.01 7.37
N ALA A 61 18.69 12.05 6.42
CA ALA A 61 18.76 12.34 4.99
C ALA A 61 17.73 13.40 4.54
N PRO A 62 18.03 14.22 3.53
CA PRO A 62 17.06 15.15 2.93
C PRO A 62 15.74 14.47 2.57
N ILE A 63 14.63 15.20 2.66
CA ILE A 63 13.29 14.63 2.43
C ILE A 63 13.14 14.08 1.01
N GLU A 64 13.86 14.67 0.04
CA GLU A 64 13.90 14.23 -1.35
C GLU A 64 14.57 12.86 -1.51
N GLU A 65 15.60 12.57 -0.70
CA GLU A 65 16.26 11.26 -0.69
C GLU A 65 15.35 10.20 -0.04
N VAL A 66 14.69 10.58 1.06
CA VAL A 66 13.69 9.72 1.71
C VAL A 66 12.53 9.42 0.74
N TYR A 67 12.02 10.43 0.04
CA TYR A 67 11.00 10.26 -0.99
C TYR A 67 11.49 9.32 -2.10
N GLY A 68 12.70 9.55 -2.62
CA GLY A 68 13.30 8.69 -3.64
C GLY A 68 13.35 7.23 -3.19
N GLN A 69 13.75 6.97 -1.95
CA GLN A 69 13.84 5.62 -1.37
C GLN A 69 12.48 4.94 -1.15
N TRP A 70 11.47 5.68 -0.72
CA TRP A 70 10.20 5.11 -0.26
C TRP A 70 9.03 5.32 -1.23
N SER A 71 9.22 6.07 -2.31
CA SER A 71 8.25 6.15 -3.39
C SER A 71 8.31 4.87 -4.24
N PRO A 72 7.19 4.15 -4.40
CA PRO A 72 7.11 3.04 -5.34
C PRO A 72 7.40 3.44 -6.80
N GLU A 73 7.22 4.72 -7.16
CA GLU A 73 7.50 5.22 -8.51
C GLU A 73 9.01 5.42 -8.76
N GLU A 74 9.79 5.70 -7.72
CA GLU A 74 11.21 6.04 -7.83
C GLU A 74 12.13 4.85 -7.55
N SER A 75 11.85 4.10 -6.48
CA SER A 75 12.70 2.98 -6.01
C SER A 75 11.97 1.64 -5.98
N GLY A 76 10.82 1.58 -6.65
CA GLY A 76 9.96 0.42 -6.62
C GLY A 76 9.64 -0.18 -7.98
N GLU A 77 8.76 -1.17 -7.93
CA GLU A 77 8.14 -1.80 -9.09
C GLU A 77 6.67 -2.04 -8.79
N GLU A 78 5.81 -1.70 -9.75
CA GLU A 78 4.40 -2.11 -9.71
C GLU A 78 4.30 -3.61 -9.97
N ILE A 79 3.63 -4.33 -9.06
CA ILE A 79 3.29 -5.74 -9.21
C ILE A 79 1.80 -5.89 -9.35
N SER A 80 1.37 -6.74 -10.29
CA SER A 80 -0.05 -7.01 -10.48
C SER A 80 -0.33 -8.43 -10.98
N ASN A 81 -1.62 -8.78 -10.99
CA ASN A 81 -2.19 -9.90 -11.73
C ASN A 81 -3.61 -9.51 -12.19
N GLU A 82 -4.22 -10.32 -13.06
CA GLU A 82 -5.56 -10.06 -13.59
C GLU A 82 -6.63 -9.85 -12.49
N ARG A 83 -6.44 -10.50 -11.34
CA ARG A 83 -7.38 -10.43 -10.22
C ARG A 83 -7.26 -9.11 -9.46
N LEU A 84 -6.04 -8.66 -9.21
CA LEU A 84 -5.78 -7.36 -8.59
C LEU A 84 -6.21 -6.23 -9.53
N ASP A 85 -5.92 -6.32 -10.83
CA ASP A 85 -6.41 -5.36 -11.82
C ASP A 85 -7.94 -5.25 -11.79
N ALA A 86 -8.64 -6.38 -11.70
CA ALA A 86 -10.09 -6.40 -11.59
C ALA A 86 -10.59 -5.78 -10.26
N ALA A 87 -9.95 -6.10 -9.13
CA ALA A 87 -10.27 -5.52 -7.83
C ALA A 87 -10.06 -4.00 -7.83
N SER A 88 -8.95 -3.52 -8.39
CA SER A 88 -8.64 -2.10 -8.54
C SER A 88 -9.65 -1.37 -9.41
N ASN A 89 -10.01 -1.95 -10.56
CA ASN A 89 -11.05 -1.40 -11.43
C ASN A 89 -12.44 -1.38 -10.76
N SER A 90 -12.73 -2.30 -9.84
CA SER A 90 -14.01 -2.29 -9.12
C SER A 90 -14.16 -1.09 -8.18
N THR A 91 -13.07 -0.41 -7.80
CA THR A 91 -13.16 0.83 -7.02
C THR A 91 -13.73 2.00 -7.84
N ASN A 92 -13.39 2.05 -9.14
CA ASN A 92 -14.00 2.90 -10.17
C ASN A 92 -15.51 2.64 -10.32
N ASP A 93 -15.91 1.37 -10.41
CA ASP A 93 -17.32 0.98 -10.49
C ASP A 93 -18.09 1.40 -9.23
N LEU A 94 -17.48 1.20 -8.05
CA LEU A 94 -18.08 1.57 -6.78
C LEU A 94 -18.25 3.09 -6.65
N ALA A 95 -17.26 3.87 -7.07
CA ALA A 95 -17.34 5.34 -7.09
C ALA A 95 -18.44 5.82 -8.04
N SER A 96 -18.51 5.25 -9.24
CA SER A 96 -19.50 5.60 -10.26
C SER A 96 -20.95 5.30 -9.80
N ALA A 97 -21.12 4.29 -8.96
CA ALA A 97 -22.41 3.92 -8.39
C ALA A 97 -22.70 4.60 -7.03
N TRP A 98 -21.77 5.39 -6.48
CA TRP A 98 -21.91 5.95 -5.15
C TRP A 98 -22.88 7.14 -5.14
N PRO A 99 -23.82 7.21 -4.17
CA PRO A 99 -24.75 8.34 -4.09
C PRO A 99 -24.01 9.67 -3.87
N GLU A 100 -24.40 10.71 -4.59
CA GLU A 100 -23.84 12.06 -4.43
C GLU A 100 -23.94 12.56 -2.98
N GLU A 101 -25.06 12.29 -2.29
CA GLU A 101 -25.24 12.70 -0.89
C GLU A 101 -24.29 11.98 0.08
N GLY A 102 -23.71 10.86 -0.33
CA GLY A 102 -22.77 10.05 0.44
C GLY A 102 -21.31 10.23 0.03
N TRP A 103 -21.00 11.08 -0.95
CA TRP A 103 -19.66 11.19 -1.54
C TRP A 103 -18.57 11.55 -0.54
N ALA A 104 -18.86 12.43 0.42
CA ALA A 104 -17.92 12.81 1.48
C ALA A 104 -17.45 11.63 2.35
N SER A 105 -18.21 10.52 2.37
CA SER A 105 -17.84 9.30 3.10
C SER A 105 -17.12 8.27 2.23
N PHE A 106 -17.13 8.42 0.90
CA PHE A 106 -16.54 7.44 -0.02
C PHE A 106 -15.04 7.30 0.19
N GLY A 107 -14.28 8.40 0.11
CA GLY A 107 -12.83 8.40 0.30
C GLY A 107 -12.39 7.77 1.63
N PRO A 108 -12.95 8.20 2.78
CA PRO A 108 -12.67 7.57 4.07
C PRO A 108 -12.97 6.07 4.14
N LEU A 109 -14.10 5.63 3.57
CA LEU A 109 -14.48 4.22 3.56
C LEU A 109 -13.60 3.38 2.62
N LEU A 110 -13.25 3.91 1.45
CA LEU A 110 -12.31 3.28 0.53
C LEU A 110 -10.95 3.14 1.17
N ARG A 111 -10.42 4.22 1.74
CA ARG A 111 -9.16 4.22 2.48
C ARG A 111 -9.16 3.14 3.57
N GLN A 112 -10.21 3.08 4.39
CA GLN A 112 -10.33 2.03 5.40
C GLN A 112 -10.30 0.62 4.78
N ALA A 113 -11.03 0.40 3.69
CA ALA A 113 -11.05 -0.89 3.01
C ALA A 113 -9.65 -1.30 2.47
N LEU A 114 -8.88 -0.35 1.93
CA LEU A 114 -7.52 -0.60 1.44
C LEU A 114 -6.55 -0.90 2.59
N VAL A 115 -6.64 -0.17 3.70
CA VAL A 115 -5.85 -0.46 4.92
C VAL A 115 -6.17 -1.86 5.46
N GLU A 116 -7.45 -2.19 5.56
CA GLU A 116 -7.89 -3.51 6.02
C GLU A 116 -7.39 -4.63 5.09
N ALA A 117 -7.45 -4.40 3.77
CA ALA A 117 -6.98 -5.37 2.79
C ALA A 117 -5.48 -5.61 2.86
N LEU A 118 -4.69 -4.54 2.87
CA LEU A 118 -3.22 -4.62 2.94
C LEU A 118 -2.75 -5.22 4.26
N GLY A 119 -3.44 -4.90 5.36
CA GLY A 119 -3.14 -5.44 6.69
C GLY A 119 -3.71 -6.85 6.96
N ALA A 120 -4.43 -7.44 6.01
CA ALA A 120 -5.18 -8.67 6.21
C ALA A 120 -4.27 -9.87 6.52
N PRO A 121 -4.76 -10.86 7.31
CA PRO A 121 -3.99 -12.07 7.62
C PRO A 121 -3.46 -12.80 6.39
N ALA A 122 -4.26 -12.91 5.32
CA ALA A 122 -3.86 -13.57 4.08
C ALA A 122 -2.63 -12.93 3.44
N VAL A 123 -2.56 -11.59 3.41
CA VAL A 123 -1.41 -10.84 2.89
C VAL A 123 -0.18 -11.08 3.77
N ARG A 124 -0.33 -10.97 5.09
CA ARG A 124 0.78 -11.20 6.04
C ARG A 124 1.32 -12.63 5.98
N GLU A 125 0.45 -13.62 5.82
CA GLU A 125 0.81 -15.02 5.66
C GLU A 125 1.56 -15.26 4.34
N ALA A 126 1.11 -14.65 3.23
CA ALA A 126 1.80 -14.72 1.95
C ALA A 126 3.20 -14.08 2.04
N LEU A 127 3.31 -12.89 2.62
CA LEU A 127 4.60 -12.22 2.85
C LEU A 127 5.55 -13.11 3.66
N THR A 128 5.08 -13.62 4.80
CA THR A 128 5.86 -14.50 5.68
C THR A 128 6.33 -15.76 4.95
N ARG A 129 5.45 -16.40 4.17
CA ARG A 129 5.76 -17.62 3.42
C ARG A 129 6.85 -17.39 2.37
N ASN A 130 6.87 -16.21 1.77
CA ASN A 130 7.86 -15.81 0.76
C ASN A 130 9.09 -15.13 1.37
N GLY A 131 9.19 -15.07 2.71
CA GLY A 131 10.33 -14.51 3.42
C GLY A 131 10.43 -12.98 3.33
N TRP A 132 9.34 -12.30 2.98
CA TRP A 132 9.28 -10.84 2.92
C TRP A 132 8.81 -10.28 4.27
N ASP A 133 9.44 -9.20 4.72
CA ASP A 133 9.07 -8.46 5.95
C ASP A 133 9.05 -6.92 5.72
N PRO A 134 8.23 -6.45 4.74
CA PRO A 134 8.18 -5.04 4.37
C PRO A 134 7.40 -4.20 5.38
N PHE A 135 7.67 -2.89 5.37
CA PHE A 135 6.72 -1.91 5.86
C PHE A 135 5.52 -1.83 4.92
N LEU A 136 4.33 -1.91 5.50
CA LEU A 136 3.06 -1.82 4.79
C LEU A 136 2.49 -0.41 4.92
N TYR A 137 2.14 0.25 3.82
CA TYR A 137 1.60 1.61 3.88
C TYR A 137 0.69 1.94 2.69
N LEU A 138 -0.13 2.98 2.84
CA LEU A 138 -0.74 3.62 1.67
C LEU A 138 0.15 4.77 1.22
N PHE A 139 0.40 4.85 -0.08
CA PHE A 139 1.18 5.93 -0.69
C PHE A 139 0.26 6.78 -1.57
N LEU A 140 0.06 8.04 -1.21
CA LEU A 140 -0.79 8.97 -1.94
C LEU A 140 0.04 9.57 -3.08
N ALA A 141 0.06 8.88 -4.23
CA ALA A 141 1.03 9.10 -5.30
C ALA A 141 1.14 10.56 -5.77
N GLY A 142 0.05 11.24 -6.13
CA GLY A 142 0.14 12.65 -6.56
C GLY A 142 0.23 13.68 -5.44
N GLU A 143 0.18 13.25 -4.18
CA GLU A 143 0.60 14.08 -3.05
C GLU A 143 2.08 13.83 -2.68
N GLY A 144 2.64 12.70 -3.10
CA GLY A 144 4.00 12.29 -2.76
C GLY A 144 4.20 12.01 -1.26
N VAL A 145 3.13 11.60 -0.56
CA VAL A 145 3.14 11.37 0.90
C VAL A 145 2.63 9.99 1.26
N VAL A 146 3.03 9.54 2.45
CA VAL A 146 2.51 8.36 3.13
C VAL A 146 1.29 8.74 3.94
N ASP A 147 0.26 7.90 3.90
CA ASP A 147 -0.90 8.06 4.76
C ASP A 147 -0.54 7.82 6.24
N GLY A 148 -0.47 8.91 7.00
CA GLY A 148 0.04 8.89 8.37
C GLY A 148 -0.80 8.10 9.38
N GLU A 149 -2.12 7.99 9.19
CA GLU A 149 -2.94 7.23 10.14
C GLU A 149 -2.96 5.72 9.85
N SER A 150 -2.72 5.29 8.60
CA SER A 150 -2.61 3.86 8.27
C SER A 150 -1.27 3.26 8.70
N LEU A 151 -0.20 4.05 8.67
CA LEU A 151 1.16 3.58 8.94
C LEU A 151 1.31 2.82 10.29
N PRO A 152 0.84 3.34 11.44
CA PRO A 152 0.93 2.60 12.71
C PRO A 152 -0.02 1.40 12.78
N VAL A 153 -1.14 1.43 12.06
CA VAL A 153 -2.13 0.33 12.00
C VAL A 153 -1.55 -0.85 11.23
N LEU A 154 -0.87 -0.56 10.12
CA LEU A 154 -0.28 -1.55 9.24
C LEU A 154 1.04 -2.13 9.78
N ASN A 155 1.76 -1.39 10.63
CA ASN A 155 3.06 -1.80 11.18
C ASN A 155 3.10 -1.79 12.71
N PRO A 156 2.23 -2.57 13.39
CA PRO A 156 2.17 -2.57 14.85
C PRO A 156 3.50 -3.03 15.45
N GLY A 157 4.05 -2.24 16.37
CA GLY A 157 5.28 -2.55 17.11
C GLY A 157 6.59 -2.18 16.40
N ARG A 158 6.54 -1.59 15.19
CA ARG A 158 7.74 -1.19 14.43
C ARG A 158 8.15 0.27 14.61
N GLN A 159 7.52 1.02 15.52
CA GLN A 159 7.76 2.47 15.70
C GLN A 159 9.17 2.85 16.17
N ALA A 160 9.95 1.88 16.64
CA ALA A 160 11.35 2.09 17.03
C ALA A 160 12.33 1.83 15.87
N ASP A 161 11.85 1.30 14.75
CA ASP A 161 12.66 0.98 13.58
C ASP A 161 13.07 2.27 12.83
N PRO A 162 14.36 2.46 12.48
CA PRO A 162 14.82 3.60 11.69
C PRO A 162 14.06 3.76 10.37
N ASP A 163 13.74 2.65 9.69
CA ASP A 163 13.02 2.67 8.41
C ASP A 163 11.57 3.15 8.61
N TYR A 164 10.93 2.75 9.72
CA TYR A 164 9.63 3.29 10.10
C TYR A 164 9.70 4.81 10.31
N ARG A 165 10.76 5.30 10.96
CA ARG A 165 10.95 6.73 11.22
C ARG A 165 11.23 7.50 9.94
N ALA A 166 11.99 6.95 9.01
CA ALA A 166 12.18 7.53 7.70
C ALA A 166 10.83 7.66 6.96
N LEU A 167 10.04 6.59 6.95
CA LEU A 167 8.72 6.58 6.33
C LEU A 167 7.72 7.54 7.01
N GLU A 168 7.79 7.69 8.34
CA GLU A 168 6.98 8.65 9.12
C GLU A 168 7.25 10.11 8.70
N ARG A 169 8.47 10.42 8.23
CA ARG A 169 8.80 11.76 7.72
C ARG A 169 8.10 12.11 6.41
N LEU A 170 7.64 11.11 5.66
CA LEU A 170 6.83 11.30 4.45
C LEU A 170 5.34 11.40 4.76
N THR A 171 4.93 11.46 6.02
CA THR A 171 3.53 11.69 6.36
C THR A 171 3.17 13.16 6.19
N GLY A 172 1.99 13.45 5.64
CA GLY A 172 1.52 14.82 5.40
C GLY A 172 1.13 15.63 6.66
N VAL A 173 1.75 15.36 7.81
CA VAL A 173 1.40 15.89 9.14
C VAL A 173 2.38 16.98 9.61
#